data_AF-A0A8S3HMZ7-F1
#
_entry.id   AF-A0A8S3HMZ7-F1
#
_cell.length_a   1.000
_cell.length_b   1.000
_cell.length_c   1.000
_cell.angle_alpha   90.00
_cell.angle_beta   90.00
_cell.angle_gamma   90.00
#
_symmetry.space_group_name_H-M   'P 1'
#
loop_
_entity.id
_entity.type
_entity.pdbx_description
1 polymer ?
#
loop_
_entity_poly.entity_id
_entity_poly.type
_entity_poly.pdbx_seq_one_letter_code
_entity_poly.pdbx_strand_id
1 'polypeptide(L)'
;MAEKHITLYVVGVEPPIVPYRDFFMSLAYITGGQYVPMATSKLLAKVIIGGVREEISLDRLMQEAQEDIDREMAKAEAEGASEKEKASRINRVFASKNMRSKQMQNVYGTASAVATESLSKCMNMSEMKSKFSSERAPISTAAAAPMASTDDHYELVEDEAVTEDQAARVYQKWSNRKR
;
A
#
# COMPACT_ATOMS: atom_id res chain seq x y z
N MET A 1 -14.23 2.39 5.72
CA MET A 1 -13.26 3.36 5.16
C MET A 1 -13.06 3.11 3.69
N ALA A 2 -12.65 1.89 3.28
CA ALA A 2 -12.58 1.48 1.87
C ALA A 2 -13.90 1.72 1.09
N GLU A 3 -15.04 1.29 1.62
CA GLU A 3 -16.38 1.53 1.05
C GLU A 3 -16.74 3.03 0.91
N LYS A 4 -16.09 3.89 1.71
CA LYS A 4 -16.28 5.35 1.66
C LYS A 4 -15.17 6.04 0.86
N HIS A 5 -14.33 5.27 0.17
CA HIS A 5 -13.17 5.73 -0.58
C HIS A 5 -12.19 6.57 0.25
N ILE A 6 -12.05 6.24 1.54
CA ILE A 6 -11.08 6.86 2.44
C ILE A 6 -9.83 5.98 2.47
N THR A 7 -8.72 6.51 1.96
CA THR A 7 -7.40 5.86 1.97
C THR A 7 -6.68 6.07 3.30
N LEU A 8 -6.12 5.00 3.86
CA LEU A 8 -5.38 5.00 5.12
C LEU A 8 -3.88 4.89 4.90
N TYR A 9 -3.16 5.92 5.31
CA TYR A 9 -1.73 5.86 5.52
C TYR A 9 -1.46 5.63 7.00
N VAL A 10 -0.79 4.54 7.33
CA VAL A 10 -0.54 4.16 8.72
C VAL A 10 0.94 4.29 9.02
N VAL A 11 1.27 5.07 10.04
CA VAL A 11 2.65 5.22 10.50
C VAL A 11 2.81 4.45 11.80
N GLY A 12 3.74 3.50 11.84
CA GLY A 12 3.99 2.66 13.00
C GLY A 12 5.36 2.95 13.61
N VAL A 13 5.39 3.43 14.86
CA VAL A 13 6.66 3.58 15.59
C VAL A 13 7.04 2.24 16.21
N GLU A 14 8.12 1.64 15.72
CA GLU A 14 8.62 0.32 16.11
C GLU A 14 9.78 0.46 17.12
N PRO A 15 9.97 -0.50 18.06
CA PRO A 15 9.36 -1.83 18.14
C PRO A 15 7.94 -1.99 18.77
N PRO A 16 7.34 -1.07 19.55
CA PRO A 16 6.11 -1.36 20.29
C PRO A 16 4.92 -1.85 19.44
N ILE A 17 4.80 -1.37 18.21
CA ILE A 17 3.69 -1.70 17.31
C ILE A 17 3.90 -2.98 16.49
N VAL A 18 5.10 -3.56 16.51
CA VAL A 18 5.48 -4.75 15.71
C VAL A 18 4.49 -5.91 15.86
N PRO A 19 3.97 -6.24 17.06
CA PRO A 19 3.00 -7.33 17.20
C PRO A 19 1.71 -7.13 16.39
N TYR A 20 1.35 -5.88 16.07
CA TYR A 20 0.14 -5.51 15.33
C TYR A 20 0.45 -5.04 13.91
N ARG A 21 1.71 -5.14 13.47
CA ARG A 21 2.19 -4.60 12.20
C ARG A 21 1.37 -5.12 11.03
N ASP A 22 1.22 -6.44 10.90
CA ASP A 22 0.49 -7.05 9.78
C ASP A 22 -1.00 -6.67 9.76
N PHE A 23 -1.60 -6.46 10.93
CA PHE A 23 -2.97 -5.94 11.01
C PHE A 23 -3.05 -4.52 10.43
N PHE A 24 -2.17 -3.60 10.85
CA PHE A 24 -2.15 -2.23 10.33
C PHE A 24 -1.75 -2.15 8.85
N MET A 25 -0.83 -3.01 8.41
CA MET A 25 -0.47 -3.17 7.00
C MET A 25 -1.67 -3.64 6.17
N SER A 26 -2.45 -4.59 6.68
CA SER A 26 -3.65 -5.07 5.98
C SER A 26 -4.72 -3.97 5.84
N LEU A 27 -4.92 -3.16 6.89
CA LEU A 27 -5.84 -2.02 6.84
C LEU A 27 -5.40 -0.97 5.80
N ALA A 28 -4.11 -0.61 5.79
CA ALA A 28 -3.57 0.32 4.80
C ALA A 28 -3.75 -0.25 3.39
N TYR A 29 -3.39 -1.52 3.18
CA TYR A 29 -3.50 -2.22 1.90
C TYR A 29 -4.94 -2.26 1.36
N ILE A 30 -5.93 -2.64 2.17
CA ILE A 30 -7.35 -2.70 1.75
C ILE A 30 -7.81 -1.35 1.21
N THR A 31 -7.35 -0.25 1.80
CA THR A 31 -7.76 1.11 1.39
C THR A 31 -6.91 1.71 0.27
N GLY A 32 -5.93 0.97 -0.25
CA GLY A 32 -4.98 1.44 -1.27
C GLY A 32 -3.92 2.41 -0.73
N GLY A 33 -3.74 2.47 0.58
CA GLY A 33 -2.72 3.28 1.23
C GLY A 33 -1.44 2.50 1.49
N GLN A 34 -0.62 2.99 2.43
CA GLN A 34 0.64 2.34 2.80
C GLN A 34 0.89 2.38 4.30
N TYR A 35 1.61 1.36 4.78
CA TYR A 35 2.15 1.33 6.13
C TYR A 35 3.62 1.78 6.09
N VAL A 36 3.99 2.70 6.97
CA VAL A 36 5.33 3.28 7.06
C VAL A 36 5.88 3.01 8.46
N PRO A 37 6.75 2.02 8.63
CA PRO A 37 7.43 1.81 9.90
C PRO A 37 8.47 2.89 10.15
N MET A 38 8.60 3.28 11.41
CA MET A 38 9.52 4.32 11.85
C MET A 38 10.24 3.92 13.14
N ALA A 39 11.55 4.16 13.20
CA ALA A 39 12.32 3.98 14.43
C ALA A 39 12.10 5.13 15.43
N THR A 40 11.78 6.33 14.94
CA THR A 40 11.61 7.54 15.76
C THR A 40 10.50 8.42 15.22
N SER A 41 9.77 9.10 16.12
CA SER A 41 8.71 10.06 15.77
C SER A 41 9.25 11.40 15.26
N LYS A 42 10.58 11.65 15.34
CA LYS A 42 11.18 12.92 14.89
C LYS A 42 10.93 13.21 13.40
N LEU A 43 10.83 12.16 12.59
CA LEU A 43 10.61 12.27 11.14
C LEU A 43 9.11 12.17 10.75
N LEU A 44 8.20 12.15 11.73
CA LEU A 44 6.77 11.96 11.49
C LEU A 44 6.21 13.05 10.56
N ALA A 45 6.62 14.31 10.77
CA ALA A 45 6.20 15.41 9.90
C ALA A 45 6.65 15.20 8.44
N LYS A 46 7.89 14.74 8.23
CA LYS A 46 8.43 14.42 6.89
C LYS A 46 7.63 13.30 6.24
N VAL A 47 7.34 12.23 6.98
CA VAL A 47 6.54 11.09 6.51
C VAL A 47 5.12 11.51 6.16
N ILE A 48 4.47 12.34 6.98
CA ILE A 48 3.11 12.83 6.69
C ILE A 48 3.12 13.66 5.40
N ILE A 49 4.05 14.61 5.27
CA ILE A 49 4.14 15.46 4.09
C ILE A 49 4.46 14.62 2.84
N GLY A 50 5.43 13.72 2.93
CA GLY A 50 5.81 12.81 1.83
C GLY A 50 4.64 11.93 1.40
N GLY A 51 3.97 11.28 2.36
CA GLY A 51 2.81 10.42 2.09
C GLY A 51 1.65 11.17 1.46
N VAL A 52 1.33 12.39 1.92
CA VAL A 52 0.27 13.22 1.31
C VAL A 52 0.65 13.66 -0.11
N ARG A 53 1.91 14.05 -0.35
CA ARG A 53 2.36 14.46 -1.69
C ARG A 53 2.33 13.29 -2.68
N GLU A 54 2.73 12.11 -2.25
CA GLU A 54 2.58 10.88 -3.04
C GLU A 54 1.11 10.58 -3.34
N GLU A 55 0.23 10.66 -2.33
CA GLU A 55 -1.20 10.37 -2.51
C GLU A 55 -1.86 11.31 -3.52
N ILE A 56 -1.59 12.62 -3.41
CA ILE A 56 -2.07 13.62 -4.38
C ILE A 56 -1.54 13.31 -5.78
N SER A 57 -0.28 12.87 -5.89
CA SER A 57 0.30 12.48 -7.17
C SER A 57 -0.42 11.27 -7.77
N LEU A 58 -0.65 10.23 -6.98
CA LEU A 58 -1.34 9.02 -7.43
C LEU A 58 -2.79 9.29 -7.84
N ASP A 59 -3.50 10.13 -7.09
CA ASP A 59 -4.88 10.48 -7.41
C ASP A 59 -4.98 11.26 -8.74
N ARG A 60 -4.02 12.14 -9.04
CA ARG A 60 -3.93 12.81 -10.35
C ARG A 60 -3.70 11.82 -11.48
N LEU A 61 -2.76 10.88 -11.30
CA LEU A 61 -2.48 9.84 -12.30
C LEU A 61 -3.70 8.94 -12.54
N MET A 62 -4.42 8.58 -11.47
CA MET A 62 -5.66 7.82 -11.59
C MET A 62 -6.73 8.58 -12.38
N GLN A 63 -6.91 9.88 -12.12
CA GLN A 63 -7.87 10.71 -12.85
C GLN A 63 -7.52 10.83 -14.34
N GLU A 64 -6.24 11.03 -14.66
CA GLU A 64 -5.76 11.19 -16.03
C GLU A 64 -5.80 9.87 -16.84
N ALA A 65 -5.61 8.72 -16.17
CA ALA A 65 -5.65 7.40 -16.81
C ALA A 65 -6.97 6.65 -16.61
N GLN A 66 -8.00 7.28 -16.05
CA GLN A 66 -9.22 6.62 -15.59
C GLN A 66 -9.89 5.77 -16.68
N GLU A 67 -10.09 6.33 -17.89
CA GLU A 67 -10.75 5.62 -18.99
C GLU A 67 -9.98 4.39 -19.48
N ASP A 68 -8.65 4.46 -19.51
CA ASP A 68 -7.81 3.35 -19.95
C ASP A 68 -7.72 2.27 -18.88
N ILE A 69 -7.66 2.67 -17.60
CA ILE A 69 -7.75 1.75 -16.47
C ILE A 69 -9.09 1.02 -16.50
N ASP A 70 -10.22 1.72 -16.67
CA ASP A 70 -11.54 1.11 -16.71
C ASP A 70 -11.67 0.12 -17.87
N ARG A 71 -11.19 0.50 -19.06
CA ARG A 71 -11.18 -0.38 -20.24
C ARG A 71 -10.32 -1.63 -20.02
N GLU A 72 -9.12 -1.47 -19.48
CA GLU A 72 -8.21 -2.58 -19.27
C GLU A 72 -8.67 -3.51 -18.15
N MET A 73 -9.26 -2.96 -17.09
CA MET A 73 -9.82 -3.76 -16.01
C MET A 73 -11.08 -4.53 -16.43
N ALA A 74 -11.93 -3.96 -17.30
CA ALA A 74 -13.07 -4.68 -17.87
C ALA A 74 -12.63 -5.91 -18.69
N LYS A 75 -11.55 -5.79 -19.47
CA LYS A 75 -10.94 -6.93 -20.18
C LYS A 75 -10.37 -7.96 -19.21
N ALA A 76 -9.61 -7.51 -18.22
CA ALA A 76 -8.99 -8.39 -17.23
C ALA A 76 -10.05 -9.13 -16.39
N GLU A 77 -11.21 -8.52 -16.12
CA GLU A 77 -12.36 -9.18 -15.49
C GLU A 77 -12.99 -10.25 -16.39
N ALA A 78 -13.18 -9.96 -17.68
CA ALA A 78 -13.70 -10.93 -18.64
C ALA A 78 -12.79 -12.15 -18.82
N GLU A 79 -11.48 -11.96 -18.67
CA GLU A 79 -10.45 -13.00 -18.75
C GLU A 79 -10.23 -13.75 -17.42
N GLY A 80 -10.87 -13.31 -16.32
CA GLY A 80 -10.69 -13.93 -15.00
C GLY A 80 -9.29 -13.72 -14.41
N ALA A 81 -8.61 -12.63 -14.77
CA ALA A 81 -7.25 -12.34 -14.33
C ALA A 81 -7.12 -12.20 -12.80
N SER A 82 -5.97 -12.60 -12.27
CA SER A 82 -5.65 -12.46 -10.83
C SER A 82 -5.48 -10.99 -10.42
N GLU A 83 -5.58 -10.68 -9.11
CA GLU A 83 -5.35 -9.31 -8.60
C GLU A 83 -3.96 -8.78 -8.96
N LYS A 84 -2.93 -9.63 -8.85
CA LYS A 84 -1.55 -9.28 -9.20
C LYS A 84 -1.41 -8.95 -10.68
N GLU A 85 -2.10 -9.70 -11.54
CA GLU A 85 -2.09 -9.46 -12.98
C GLU A 85 -2.82 -8.15 -13.33
N LYS A 86 -3.95 -7.86 -12.67
CA LYS A 86 -4.67 -6.58 -12.82
C LYS A 86 -3.79 -5.38 -12.42
N ALA A 87 -3.07 -5.49 -11.31
CA ALA A 87 -2.10 -4.47 -10.91
C ALA A 87 -0.98 -4.28 -11.95
N SER A 88 -0.42 -5.38 -12.49
CA SER A 88 0.60 -5.32 -13.54
C SER A 88 0.06 -4.68 -14.83
N ARG A 89 -1.21 -4.93 -15.20
CA ARG A 89 -1.86 -4.29 -16.35
C ARG A 89 -2.03 -2.78 -16.15
N ILE A 90 -2.44 -2.34 -14.95
CA ILE A 90 -2.47 -0.90 -14.61
C ILE A 90 -1.07 -0.29 -14.70
N ASN A 91 -0.04 -0.99 -14.22
CA ASN A 91 1.33 -0.52 -14.34
C ASN A 91 1.75 -0.35 -15.82
N ARG A 92 1.37 -1.27 -16.70
CA ARG A 92 1.60 -1.15 -18.15
C ARG A 92 0.86 0.02 -18.78
N VAL A 93 -0.35 0.35 -18.32
CA VAL A 93 -1.09 1.55 -18.76
C VAL A 93 -0.32 2.82 -18.38
N PHE A 94 0.21 2.88 -17.17
CA PHE A 94 1.05 4.01 -16.75
C PHE A 94 2.35 4.10 -17.54
N ALA A 95 3.02 2.96 -17.77
CA ALA A 95 4.25 2.90 -18.54
C ALA A 95 4.05 3.32 -20.01
N SER A 96 2.95 2.90 -20.65
CA SER A 96 2.67 3.26 -22.06
C SER A 96 2.41 4.75 -22.26
N LYS A 97 1.89 5.42 -21.23
CA LYS A 97 1.69 6.87 -21.19
C LYS A 97 2.91 7.65 -20.68
N ASN A 98 4.00 6.97 -20.32
CA ASN A 98 5.17 7.55 -19.67
C ASN A 98 4.79 8.39 -18.44
N MET A 99 3.84 7.88 -17.64
CA MET A 99 3.36 8.57 -16.46
C MET A 99 4.37 8.52 -15.32
N ARG A 100 4.43 9.61 -14.56
CA ARG A 100 5.43 9.85 -13.53
C ARG A 100 4.75 10.21 -12.22
N SER A 101 5.19 9.62 -11.13
CA SER A 101 4.64 9.84 -9.79
C SER A 101 5.68 10.44 -8.86
N LYS A 102 5.20 10.89 -7.70
CA LYS A 102 6.05 11.10 -6.52
C LYS A 102 5.99 9.84 -5.68
N GLN A 103 7.12 9.40 -5.17
CA GLN A 103 7.22 8.21 -4.34
C GLN A 103 8.03 8.52 -3.10
N MET A 104 7.43 8.27 -1.93
CA MET A 104 8.20 8.32 -0.69
C MET A 104 8.95 7.00 -0.56
N GLN A 105 10.26 7.08 -0.34
CA GLN A 105 11.03 5.90 -0.02
C GLN A 105 10.52 5.31 1.30
N ASN A 106 10.32 3.99 1.30
CA ASN A 106 9.78 3.26 2.43
C ASN A 106 10.43 1.88 2.48
N VAL A 107 11.74 1.86 2.73
CA VAL A 107 12.61 0.67 2.63
C VAL A 107 12.13 -0.49 3.51
N TYR A 108 11.44 -0.18 4.61
CA TYR A 108 11.04 -1.15 5.62
C TYR A 108 9.54 -1.48 5.59
N GLY A 109 8.74 -0.75 4.81
CA GLY A 109 7.27 -0.83 4.82
C GLY A 109 6.64 -1.70 3.74
N THR A 110 7.41 -2.54 3.05
CA THR A 110 6.87 -3.46 2.05
C THR A 110 5.79 -4.35 2.65
N ALA A 111 4.65 -4.46 1.95
CA ALA A 111 3.51 -5.24 2.43
C ALA A 111 3.90 -6.72 2.65
N SER A 112 3.56 -7.29 3.81
CA SER A 112 3.82 -8.70 4.10
C SER A 112 2.78 -9.57 3.39
N ALA A 113 3.17 -10.78 2.98
CA ALA A 113 2.24 -11.73 2.35
C ALA A 113 1.03 -12.03 3.27
N VAL A 114 1.25 -12.07 4.59
CA VAL A 114 0.19 -12.23 5.59
C VAL A 114 -0.82 -11.09 5.52
N ALA A 115 -0.34 -9.85 5.44
CA ALA A 115 -1.19 -8.67 5.34
C ALA A 115 -1.99 -8.64 4.03
N THR A 116 -1.36 -8.97 2.90
CA THR A 116 -1.98 -8.85 1.56
C THR A 116 -2.84 -10.04 1.17
N GLU A 117 -2.49 -11.26 1.58
CA GLU A 117 -3.16 -12.49 1.12
C GLU A 117 -4.11 -13.09 2.14
N SER A 118 -3.95 -12.80 3.44
CA SER A 118 -4.75 -13.38 4.52
C SER A 118 -5.62 -12.36 5.25
N LEU A 119 -5.00 -11.40 5.96
CA LEU A 119 -5.72 -10.48 6.84
C LEU A 119 -6.60 -9.49 6.07
N SER A 120 -6.13 -9.02 4.90
CA SER A 120 -6.88 -8.10 4.04
C SER A 120 -8.21 -8.66 3.51
N LYS A 121 -8.32 -10.00 3.45
CA LYS A 121 -9.48 -10.71 2.88
C LYS A 121 -10.54 -11.07 3.91
N CYS A 122 -10.29 -10.77 5.19
CA CYS A 122 -11.24 -11.08 6.25
C CYS A 122 -12.48 -10.19 6.13
N MET A 123 -13.68 -10.79 6.19
CA MET A 123 -14.92 -10.03 6.08
C MET A 123 -15.30 -9.31 7.37
N ASN A 124 -14.86 -9.84 8.52
CA ASN A 124 -15.22 -9.30 9.82
C ASN A 124 -14.10 -9.49 10.87
N MET A 125 -14.25 -8.78 11.99
CA MET A 125 -13.27 -8.81 13.08
C MET A 125 -13.15 -10.17 13.77
N SER A 126 -14.17 -11.02 13.72
CA SER A 126 -14.11 -12.36 14.31
C SER A 126 -13.19 -13.27 13.48
N GLU A 127 -13.35 -13.26 12.15
CA GLU A 127 -12.47 -13.97 11.22
C GLU A 127 -11.03 -13.45 11.34
N MET A 128 -10.87 -12.12 11.35
CA MET A 128 -9.57 -11.49 11.47
C MET A 128 -8.87 -11.85 12.80
N LYS A 129 -9.58 -11.82 13.93
CA LYS A 129 -9.02 -12.25 15.23
C LYS A 129 -8.59 -13.71 15.20
N SER A 130 -9.37 -14.58 14.56
CA SER A 130 -9.03 -15.99 14.41
C SER A 130 -7.73 -16.16 13.63
N LYS A 131 -7.66 -15.59 12.41
CA LYS A 131 -6.46 -15.68 11.55
C LYS A 131 -5.24 -15.02 12.17
N PHE A 132 -5.39 -13.83 12.74
CA PHE A 132 -4.31 -13.13 13.42
C PHE A 132 -3.78 -13.90 14.64
N SER A 133 -4.64 -14.60 15.38
CA SER A 133 -4.21 -15.44 16.51
C SER A 133 -3.48 -16.71 16.05
N SER A 134 -3.91 -17.30 14.93
CA SER A 134 -3.27 -18.49 14.35
C SER A 134 -1.97 -18.20 13.59
N GLU A 135 -1.90 -17.04 12.93
CA GLU A 135 -0.76 -16.61 12.10
C GLU A 135 0.23 -15.75 12.88
N ARG A 136 0.04 -15.60 14.21
CA ARG A 136 0.96 -14.88 15.07
C ARG A 136 2.31 -15.58 15.03
N ALA A 137 3.19 -15.11 14.13
CA ALA A 137 4.57 -15.55 14.09
C ALA A 137 5.17 -15.35 15.48
N PRO A 138 5.99 -16.29 15.99
CA PRO A 138 6.79 -16.01 17.17
C PRO A 138 7.53 -14.70 16.90
N ILE A 139 7.54 -13.79 17.89
CA ILE A 139 8.23 -12.51 17.81
C ILE A 139 9.68 -12.83 17.44
N SER A 140 9.98 -12.80 16.15
CA SER A 140 11.32 -13.07 15.68
C SER A 140 12.08 -11.81 16.01
N THR A 141 12.91 -11.89 17.05
CA THR A 141 13.92 -10.90 17.38
C THR A 141 14.85 -10.60 16.20
N ALA A 142 14.81 -11.41 15.13
CA ALA A 142 15.53 -11.17 13.87
C ALA A 142 14.86 -10.14 12.94
N ALA A 143 13.59 -9.74 13.16
CA ALA A 143 12.95 -8.68 12.37
C ALA A 143 13.40 -7.27 12.79
N ALA A 144 14.13 -7.14 13.90
CA ALA A 144 14.83 -5.94 14.29
C ALA A 144 16.21 -5.89 13.61
N ALA A 145 16.26 -5.90 12.28
CA ALA A 145 17.37 -5.19 11.65
C ALA A 145 17.26 -3.75 12.20
N PRO A 146 18.32 -3.17 12.78
CA PRO A 146 18.22 -1.83 13.34
C PRO A 146 17.78 -0.90 12.20
N MET A 147 16.53 -0.44 12.24
CA MET A 147 16.07 0.60 11.34
C MET A 147 16.95 1.80 11.63
N ALA A 148 17.80 2.15 10.67
CA ALA A 148 18.67 3.30 10.83
C ALA A 148 17.78 4.55 10.96
N SER A 149 18.07 5.39 11.96
CA SER A 149 17.35 6.66 12.16
C SER A 149 17.77 7.74 11.16
N THR A 150 18.31 7.35 10.02
CA THR A 150 18.82 8.24 8.97
C THR A 150 17.67 8.88 8.22
N ASP A 151 17.81 10.18 7.96
CA ASP A 151 16.77 11.03 7.36
C ASP A 151 16.42 10.57 5.92
N ASP A 152 17.38 9.94 5.24
CA ASP A 152 17.31 9.52 3.85
C ASP A 152 16.22 8.46 3.58
N HIS A 153 15.80 7.69 4.59
CA HIS A 153 14.85 6.57 4.41
C HIS A 153 13.40 6.98 4.15
N TYR A 154 13.08 8.27 4.23
CA TYR A 154 11.74 8.81 4.00
C TYR A 154 11.75 9.98 3.01
N GLU A 155 12.76 10.04 2.14
CA GLU A 155 12.80 11.05 1.09
C GLU A 155 11.71 10.82 0.05
N LEU A 156 11.13 11.94 -0.41
CA LEU A 156 10.21 11.93 -1.52
C LEU A 156 11.02 12.08 -2.80
N VAL A 157 11.09 11.00 -3.58
CA VAL A 157 11.61 11.07 -4.94
C VAL A 157 10.49 11.60 -5.84
N GLU A 158 10.82 12.62 -6.60
CA GLU A 158 9.90 13.25 -7.53
C GLU A 158 10.21 12.79 -8.95
N ASP A 159 9.17 12.68 -9.78
CA ASP A 159 9.30 12.29 -11.17
C ASP A 159 9.98 10.91 -11.29
N GLU A 160 9.35 9.86 -10.77
CA GLU A 160 9.74 8.48 -11.03
C GLU A 160 8.67 7.75 -11.83
N ALA A 161 9.07 6.70 -12.55
CA ALA A 161 8.09 5.84 -13.19
C ALA A 161 7.22 5.15 -12.13
N VAL A 162 5.92 5.05 -12.40
CA VAL A 162 5.00 4.41 -11.45
C VAL A 162 5.42 2.96 -11.21
N THR A 163 5.60 2.59 -9.95
CA THR A 163 6.03 1.24 -9.55
C THR A 163 4.86 0.25 -9.53
N GLU A 164 5.16 -1.05 -9.49
CA GLU A 164 4.13 -2.09 -9.37
C GLU A 164 3.35 -1.95 -8.05
N ASP A 165 4.01 -1.57 -6.96
CA ASP A 165 3.37 -1.34 -5.66
C ASP A 165 2.38 -0.18 -5.71
N GLN A 166 2.75 0.92 -6.38
CA GLN A 166 1.84 2.03 -6.62
C GLN A 166 0.67 1.63 -7.53
N ALA A 167 0.91 0.81 -8.55
CA ALA A 167 -0.15 0.29 -9.40
C ALA A 167 -1.09 -0.66 -8.65
N ALA A 168 -0.59 -1.50 -7.73
CA ALA A 168 -1.40 -2.34 -6.86
C ALA A 168 -2.28 -1.50 -5.93
N ARG A 169 -1.76 -0.39 -5.41
CA ARG A 169 -2.54 0.56 -4.60
C ARG A 169 -3.64 1.24 -5.42
N VAL A 170 -3.34 1.65 -6.64
CA VAL A 170 -4.33 2.18 -7.60
C VAL A 170 -5.41 1.14 -7.89
N TYR A 171 -5.02 -0.12 -8.11
CA TYR A 171 -5.97 -1.23 -8.29
C TYR A 171 -6.90 -1.38 -7.09
N GLN A 172 -6.37 -1.36 -5.85
CA GLN A 172 -7.19 -1.47 -4.65
C GLN A 172 -8.20 -0.31 -4.56
N LYS A 173 -7.77 0.93 -4.83
CA LYS A 173 -8.66 2.09 -4.88
C LYS A 173 -9.75 1.93 -5.95
N TRP A 174 -9.37 1.48 -7.14
CA TRP A 174 -10.31 1.23 -8.24
C TRP A 174 -11.34 0.16 -7.87
N SER A 175 -10.90 -0.97 -7.29
CA SER A 175 -11.77 -2.05 -6.85
C SER A 175 -12.77 -1.58 -5.80
N ASN A 176 -12.32 -0.75 -4.86
CA ASN A 176 -13.17 -0.17 -3.82
C ASN A 176 -14.21 0.82 -4.36
N ARG A 177 -14.03 1.42 -5.55
CA ARG A 177 -15.02 2.30 -6.18
C ARG A 177 -16.19 1.55 -6.82
N LYS A 178 -16.00 0.27 -7.15
CA LYS A 178 -17.04 -0.58 -7.74
C LYS A 178 -17.96 -1.25 -6.71
N ARG A 179 -17.53 -1.35 -5.45
CA ARG A 179 -18.29 -1.97 -4.35
C ARG A 179 -19.29 -0.99 -3.76
#